data_AF-A0A4X2JUX1-F1
#
_entry.id   AF-A0A4X2JUX1-F1
#
_cell.length_a   1.000
_cell.length_b   1.000
_cell.length_c   1.000
_cell.angle_alpha   90.00
_cell.angle_beta   90.00
_cell.angle_gamma   90.00
#
_symmetry.space_group_name_H-M   'P 1'
#
loop_
_entity.id
_entity.type
_entity.pdbx_description
1 polymer ?
#
loop_
_entity_poly.entity_id
_entity_poly.type
_entity_poly.pdbx_seq_one_letter_code
_entity_poly.pdbx_strand_id
1 'polypeptide(L)'
;MSVLLKARARLLLPAQRAVIPFLWKVKYFSSGKESAESNPVTPMLRHLTYKIKATGPITVAEYMKEVLTNPAKGYYVYQDMIGERGDFITSPEISQIFGELLGIWCISEWMATGKSSTFQLVELGPGRGTLTGDILRVFSQLGSVLKNCDISVHLVEVSQKLSEIQALTLTDKTIALERDAESPVYMKGITESGIPISWYRNLQDVPQDIIFVSCFLNL
;
A
#
# COMPACT_ATOMS: atom_id res chain seq x y z
N MET A 1 -52.55 25.10 59.65
CA MET A 1 -53.16 26.43 59.53
C MET A 1 -52.37 27.24 58.51
N SER A 2 -53.03 27.57 57.41
CA SER A 2 -52.58 28.48 56.34
C SER A 2 -52.41 29.91 56.86
N VAL A 3 -51.42 30.67 56.38
CA VAL A 3 -51.47 32.08 55.90
C VAL A 3 -50.10 32.37 55.23
N LEU A 4 -49.97 32.42 53.90
CA LEU A 4 -50.21 33.52 52.94
C LEU A 4 -49.06 34.55 52.78
N LEU A 5 -48.34 34.39 51.67
CA LEU A 5 -47.91 35.37 50.66
C LEU A 5 -47.22 36.70 51.06
N LYS A 6 -46.05 36.92 50.46
CA LYS A 6 -45.84 38.08 49.57
C LYS A 6 -44.78 37.79 48.51
N ALA A 7 -45.24 37.79 47.26
CA ALA A 7 -44.43 37.71 46.06
C ALA A 7 -43.72 39.06 45.80
N ARG A 8 -42.48 38.98 45.29
CA ARG A 8 -41.89 40.05 44.47
C ARG A 8 -41.06 39.40 43.37
N ALA A 9 -41.55 39.55 42.15
CA ALA A 9 -40.88 39.14 40.92
C ALA A 9 -39.67 40.04 40.64
N ARG A 10 -38.56 39.45 40.16
CA ARG A 10 -37.59 40.13 39.30
C ARG A 10 -36.97 39.14 38.31
N LEU A 11 -37.33 39.39 37.05
CA LEU A 11 -36.77 39.02 35.76
C LEU A 11 -35.70 37.90 35.68
N LEU A 12 -36.05 36.87 34.92
CA LEU A 12 -35.15 35.93 34.27
C LEU A 12 -34.37 36.64 33.15
N LEU A 13 -33.04 36.56 33.20
CA LEU A 13 -32.15 36.79 32.06
C LEU A 13 -31.31 35.52 31.85
N PRO A 14 -31.10 35.07 30.60
CA PRO A 14 -30.46 33.79 30.32
C PRO A 14 -28.96 33.87 30.58
N ALA A 15 -28.42 32.83 31.23
CA ALA A 15 -26.98 32.63 31.36
C ALA A 15 -26.38 32.38 29.96
N GLN A 16 -25.81 33.41 29.35
CA GLN A 16 -24.96 33.25 28.18
C GLN A 16 -23.67 32.53 28.62
N ARG A 17 -23.52 31.27 28.24
CA ARG A 17 -22.21 30.59 28.24
C ARG A 17 -21.33 31.32 27.24
N ALA A 18 -20.36 32.07 27.74
CA ALA A 18 -19.30 32.65 26.94
C ALA A 18 -18.54 31.53 26.23
N VAL A 19 -18.64 31.50 24.90
CA VAL A 19 -17.78 30.69 24.03
C VAL A 19 -16.44 31.40 23.96
N ILE A 20 -15.42 30.87 24.64
CA ILE A 20 -14.04 31.34 24.53
C ILE A 20 -13.52 30.83 23.17
N PRO A 21 -13.14 31.69 22.22
CA PRO A 21 -12.53 31.24 20.98
C PRO A 21 -11.14 30.70 21.31
N PHE A 22 -10.96 29.39 21.14
CA PHE A 22 -9.67 28.73 21.26
C PHE A 22 -8.81 29.16 20.07
N LEU A 23 -8.08 30.27 20.23
CA LEU A 23 -7.02 30.70 19.33
C LEU A 23 -5.83 29.74 19.51
N TRP A 24 -5.78 28.67 18.71
CA TRP A 24 -4.56 27.87 18.52
C TRP A 24 -3.50 28.75 17.84
N LYS A 25 -2.76 29.51 18.64
CA LYS A 25 -1.54 30.18 18.21
C LYS A 25 -0.43 29.13 18.23
N VAL A 26 -0.29 28.37 17.14
CA VAL A 26 0.82 27.43 16.96
C VAL A 26 2.12 28.24 16.93
N LYS A 27 2.84 28.26 18.06
CA LYS A 27 4.22 28.72 18.10
C LYS A 27 5.07 27.61 17.49
N TYR A 28 5.61 27.86 16.30
CA TYR A 28 6.67 27.03 15.73
C TYR A 28 7.85 27.01 16.71
N PHE A 29 8.09 25.85 17.32
CA PHE A 29 9.32 25.61 18.07
C PHE A 29 10.35 25.04 17.08
N SER A 30 11.03 25.94 16.36
CA SER A 30 12.24 25.60 15.63
C SER A 30 13.43 26.04 16.47
N SER A 31 14.02 25.09 17.20
CA SER A 31 15.30 25.29 17.86
C SER A 31 16.41 24.90 16.86
N GLY A 32 16.73 25.82 15.97
CA GLY A 32 17.85 25.72 15.04
C GLY A 32 18.22 27.11 14.56
N LYS A 33 19.44 27.57 14.86
CA LYS A 33 20.00 28.75 14.21
C LYS A 33 20.39 28.34 12.78
N GLU A 34 19.50 28.57 11.82
CA GLU A 34 19.84 28.52 10.39
C GLU A 34 19.56 29.87 9.74
N SER A 35 20.55 30.35 8.98
CA SER A 35 20.53 31.60 8.24
C SER A 35 19.52 31.57 7.09
N ALA A 36 18.84 32.68 6.88
CA ALA A 36 17.74 32.87 5.93
C ALA A 36 18.21 32.97 4.46
N GLU A 37 18.80 31.91 3.91
CA GLU A 37 19.08 31.81 2.47
C GLU A 37 18.42 30.57 1.86
N SER A 38 17.41 30.83 1.02
CA SER A 38 16.68 29.92 0.13
C SER A 38 15.78 28.85 0.78
N ASN A 39 14.54 29.21 1.10
CA ASN A 39 13.45 28.24 1.27
C ASN A 39 12.70 28.13 -0.07
N PRO A 40 13.05 27.23 -1.00
CA PRO A 40 12.23 27.03 -2.18
C PRO A 40 10.92 26.38 -1.72
N VAL A 41 9.81 27.13 -1.78
CA VAL A 41 8.48 26.56 -1.55
C VAL A 41 8.30 25.42 -2.56
N THR A 42 8.40 24.18 -2.07
CA THR A 42 8.26 23.02 -2.95
C THR A 42 6.81 22.98 -3.46
N PRO A 43 6.56 22.49 -4.67
CA PRO A 43 5.19 22.46 -5.17
C PRO A 43 4.26 21.56 -4.34
N MET A 44 4.80 20.54 -3.64
CA MET A 44 4.05 19.73 -2.66
C MET A 44 3.67 20.56 -1.42
N LEU A 45 4.60 21.34 -0.87
CA LEU A 45 4.30 22.25 0.24
C LEU A 45 3.21 23.25 -0.14
N ARG A 46 3.27 23.79 -1.36
CA ARG A 46 2.25 24.69 -1.89
C ARG A 46 0.88 24.01 -1.99
N HIS A 47 0.83 22.79 -2.53
CA HIS A 47 -0.40 21.98 -2.63
C HIS A 47 -1.05 21.76 -1.26
N LEU A 48 -0.28 21.27 -0.28
CA LEU A 48 -0.78 21.03 1.07
C LEU A 48 -1.28 22.30 1.76
N THR A 49 -0.55 23.41 1.56
CA THR A 49 -0.95 24.72 2.10
C THR A 49 -2.31 25.17 1.53
N TYR A 50 -2.52 25.01 0.22
CA TYR A 50 -3.80 25.33 -0.40
C TYR A 50 -4.92 24.43 0.09
N LYS A 51 -4.68 23.12 0.20
CA LYS A 51 -5.66 22.16 0.70
C LYS A 51 -6.11 22.53 2.12
N ILE A 52 -5.18 22.75 3.04
CA ILE A 52 -5.48 23.10 4.43
C ILE A 52 -6.23 24.43 4.53
N LYS A 53 -5.87 25.42 3.71
CA LYS A 53 -6.59 26.71 3.67
C LYS A 53 -8.03 26.56 3.15
N ALA A 54 -8.27 25.63 2.23
CA ALA A 54 -9.58 25.43 1.61
C ALA A 54 -10.51 24.52 2.44
N THR A 55 -9.98 23.44 3.01
CA THR A 55 -10.79 22.40 3.69
C THR A 55 -10.66 22.43 5.22
N GLY A 56 -9.79 23.29 5.76
CA GLY A 56 -9.41 23.26 7.17
C GLY A 56 -8.29 22.24 7.45
N PRO A 57 -7.92 22.06 8.73
CA PRO A 57 -6.88 21.13 9.13
C PRO A 57 -7.14 19.71 8.58
N ILE A 58 -6.10 19.09 8.02
CA ILE A 58 -6.14 17.71 7.54
C ILE A 58 -5.61 16.76 8.61
N THR A 59 -6.07 15.51 8.57
CA THR A 59 -5.54 14.45 9.44
C THR A 59 -4.12 14.05 9.01
N VAL A 60 -3.38 13.39 9.91
CA VAL A 60 -2.07 12.80 9.57
C VAL A 60 -2.22 11.76 8.45
N ALA A 61 -3.29 10.97 8.46
CA ALA A 61 -3.57 9.98 7.42
C ALA A 61 -3.73 10.63 6.03
N GLU A 62 -4.47 11.72 5.94
CA GLU A 62 -4.62 12.48 4.69
C GLU A 62 -3.33 13.15 4.26
N TYR A 63 -2.55 13.68 5.20
CA TYR A 63 -1.23 14.21 4.91
C TYR A 63 -0.32 13.13 4.30
N MET A 64 -0.22 11.96 4.94
CA MET A 64 0.59 10.83 4.47
C MET A 64 0.14 10.36 3.09
N LYS A 65 -1.17 10.24 2.86
CA LYS A 65 -1.72 9.90 1.56
C LYS A 65 -1.31 10.90 0.47
N GLU A 66 -1.42 12.20 0.75
CA GLU A 66 -1.03 13.23 -0.22
C GLU A 66 0.47 13.22 -0.52
N VAL A 67 1.33 13.17 0.50
CA VAL A 67 2.78 13.23 0.24
C VAL A 67 3.33 11.96 -0.40
N LEU A 68 2.71 10.80 -0.15
CA LEU A 68 3.17 9.52 -0.68
C LEU A 68 2.61 9.20 -2.07
N THR A 69 1.31 9.42 -2.31
CA THR A 69 0.60 8.87 -3.48
C THR A 69 0.00 9.92 -4.40
N ASN A 70 0.24 11.22 -4.19
CA ASN A 70 -0.29 12.25 -5.09
C ASN A 70 0.21 12.03 -6.53
N PRO A 71 -0.68 11.99 -7.55
CA PRO A 71 -0.27 11.66 -8.91
C PRO A 71 0.75 12.63 -9.53
N ALA A 72 0.81 13.88 -9.07
CA ALA A 72 1.72 14.88 -9.63
C ALA A 72 3.12 14.81 -9.02
N LYS A 73 3.21 14.62 -7.69
CA LYS A 73 4.47 14.75 -6.91
C LYS A 73 4.56 13.85 -5.69
N GLY A 74 3.70 12.86 -5.58
CA GLY A 74 3.77 11.87 -4.51
C GLY A 74 5.11 11.15 -4.57
N TYR A 75 5.68 10.88 -3.40
CA TYR A 75 6.96 10.24 -3.23
C TYR A 75 7.10 8.96 -4.09
N TYR A 76 6.10 8.06 -4.02
CA TYR A 76 6.13 6.80 -4.79
C TYR A 76 5.76 6.93 -6.27
N VAL A 77 5.34 8.12 -6.73
CA VAL A 77 4.88 8.33 -8.12
C VAL A 77 5.96 9.05 -8.95
N TYR A 78 6.68 9.98 -8.35
CA TYR A 78 7.53 10.93 -9.08
C TYR A 78 8.90 10.37 -9.48
N GLN A 79 9.45 9.39 -8.74
CA GLN A 79 10.73 8.75 -9.07
C GLN A 79 10.69 7.24 -8.83
N ASP A 80 11.49 6.49 -9.59
CA ASP A 80 11.81 5.08 -9.29
C ASP A 80 12.74 5.04 -8.06
N MET A 81 12.14 5.16 -6.86
CA MET A 81 12.84 5.33 -5.58
C MET A 81 13.12 4.02 -4.81
N ILE A 82 12.74 2.87 -5.37
CA ILE A 82 12.99 1.54 -4.78
C ILE A 82 14.12 0.86 -5.55
N GLY A 83 15.13 0.37 -4.82
CA GLY A 83 16.27 -0.38 -5.36
C GLY A 83 17.62 0.32 -5.12
N GLU A 84 18.71 -0.23 -5.66
CA GLU A 84 20.10 0.22 -5.39
C GLU A 84 20.35 1.71 -5.68
N ARG A 85 19.55 2.33 -6.56
CA ARG A 85 19.64 3.75 -6.95
C ARG A 85 18.56 4.64 -6.33
N GLY A 86 17.70 4.07 -5.50
CA GLY A 86 16.63 4.76 -4.79
C GLY A 86 17.04 5.18 -3.38
N ASP A 87 16.08 5.73 -2.62
CA ASP A 87 16.33 6.15 -1.23
C ASP A 87 16.31 4.97 -0.24
N PHE A 88 15.67 3.86 -0.63
CA PHE A 88 15.59 2.64 0.16
C PHE A 88 15.79 1.41 -0.72
N ILE A 89 16.56 0.45 -0.18
CA ILE A 89 16.73 -0.89 -0.74
C ILE A 89 15.93 -1.89 0.10
N THR A 90 15.15 -2.76 -0.53
CA THR A 90 14.34 -3.78 0.16
C THR A 90 15.09 -5.11 0.20
N SER A 91 14.76 -5.99 1.16
CA SER A 91 15.44 -7.29 1.33
C SER A 91 15.50 -8.16 0.06
N PRO A 92 14.45 -8.22 -0.79
CA PRO A 92 14.53 -8.93 -2.07
C PRO A 92 15.55 -8.31 -3.04
N GLU A 93 15.76 -7.00 -2.99
CA GLU A 93 16.71 -6.30 -3.87
C GLU A 93 18.16 -6.37 -3.37
N ILE A 94 18.39 -6.72 -2.08
CA ILE A 94 19.74 -6.92 -1.51
C ILE A 94 20.27 -8.31 -1.85
N SER A 95 19.43 -9.34 -1.75
CA SER A 95 19.88 -10.72 -1.92
C SER A 95 18.79 -11.64 -2.42
N GLN A 96 19.07 -12.30 -3.54
CA GLN A 96 18.30 -13.42 -4.08
C GLN A 96 18.03 -14.52 -3.04
N ILE A 97 18.96 -14.75 -2.09
CA ILE A 97 18.83 -15.78 -1.05
C ILE A 97 17.56 -15.54 -0.22
N PHE A 98 17.17 -14.27 -0.03
CA PHE A 98 15.95 -13.94 0.71
C PHE A 98 14.71 -14.51 0.02
N GLY A 99 14.58 -14.32 -1.30
CA GLY A 99 13.46 -14.87 -2.07
C GLY A 99 13.49 -16.39 -2.14
N GLU A 100 14.69 -16.99 -2.25
CA GLU A 100 14.82 -18.46 -2.25
C GLU A 100 14.40 -19.09 -0.92
N LEU A 101 14.80 -18.50 0.22
CA LEU A 101 14.39 -18.97 1.54
C LEU A 101 12.88 -18.86 1.74
N LEU A 102 12.26 -17.77 1.27
CA LEU A 102 10.81 -17.65 1.29
C LEU A 102 10.13 -18.70 0.39
N GLY A 103 10.69 -19.01 -0.77
CA GLY A 103 10.19 -20.08 -1.63
C GLY A 103 10.25 -21.45 -0.98
N ILE A 104 11.34 -21.76 -0.26
CA ILE A 104 11.47 -23.00 0.51
C ILE A 104 10.44 -23.03 1.65
N TRP A 105 10.28 -21.92 2.37
CA TRP A 105 9.30 -21.80 3.44
C TRP A 105 7.87 -22.02 2.91
N CYS A 106 7.51 -21.41 1.78
CA CYS A 106 6.22 -21.62 1.11
C CYS A 106 5.92 -23.11 0.87
N ILE A 107 6.89 -23.84 0.31
CA ILE A 107 6.74 -25.29 0.04
C ILE A 107 6.63 -26.07 1.36
N SER A 108 7.43 -25.71 2.37
CA SER A 108 7.39 -26.34 3.69
C SER A 108 6.01 -26.20 4.33
N GLU A 109 5.41 -25.02 4.31
CA GLU A 109 4.06 -24.78 4.85
C GLU A 109 2.99 -25.50 4.03
N TRP A 110 3.09 -25.50 2.69
CA TRP A 110 2.19 -26.29 1.84
C TRP A 110 2.26 -27.79 2.15
N MET A 111 3.47 -28.31 2.43
CA MET A 111 3.63 -29.70 2.87
C MET A 111 3.04 -29.94 4.26
N ALA A 112 3.26 -29.03 5.21
CA ALA A 112 2.76 -29.12 6.58
C ALA A 112 1.22 -29.06 6.66
N THR A 113 0.59 -28.34 5.74
CA THR A 113 -0.88 -28.23 5.61
C THR A 113 -1.52 -29.41 4.86
N GLY A 114 -0.75 -30.47 4.56
CA GLY A 114 -1.27 -31.72 4.01
C GLY A 114 -1.21 -31.83 2.49
N LYS A 115 -0.43 -30.96 1.81
CA LYS A 115 -0.23 -30.98 0.35
C LYS A 115 -1.56 -30.85 -0.42
N SER A 116 -2.25 -29.73 -0.18
CA SER A 116 -3.46 -29.38 -0.93
C SER A 116 -3.24 -29.54 -2.44
N SER A 117 -4.28 -29.96 -3.18
CA SER A 117 -4.22 -30.07 -4.64
C SER A 117 -4.02 -28.72 -5.34
N THR A 118 -4.22 -27.62 -4.62
CA THR A 118 -4.06 -26.24 -5.11
C THR A 118 -3.15 -25.44 -4.19
N PHE A 119 -2.38 -24.53 -4.77
CA PHE A 119 -1.51 -23.60 -4.04
C PHE A 119 -1.47 -22.23 -4.72
N GLN A 120 -1.96 -21.21 -4.03
CA GLN A 120 -1.96 -19.83 -4.52
C GLN A 120 -0.82 -19.02 -3.89
N LEU A 121 0.05 -18.44 -4.71
CA LEU A 121 1.04 -17.46 -4.28
C LEU A 121 0.46 -16.06 -4.48
N VAL A 122 0.21 -15.32 -3.40
CA VAL A 122 -0.44 -13.99 -3.46
C VAL A 122 0.50 -12.88 -2.97
N GLU A 123 1.05 -12.06 -3.85
CA GLU A 123 1.93 -10.96 -3.44
C GLU A 123 1.22 -9.59 -3.51
N LEU A 124 1.34 -8.82 -2.42
CA LEU A 124 0.75 -7.49 -2.28
C LEU A 124 1.81 -6.43 -2.54
N GLY A 125 1.63 -5.62 -3.59
CA GLY A 125 2.63 -4.62 -4.00
C GLY A 125 3.97 -5.25 -4.36
N PRO A 126 4.03 -6.13 -5.38
CA PRO A 126 5.23 -6.92 -5.71
C PRO A 126 6.40 -6.10 -6.29
N GLY A 127 6.26 -4.77 -6.38
CA GLY A 127 7.29 -3.88 -6.88
C GLY A 127 7.68 -4.23 -8.31
N ARG A 128 8.90 -4.72 -8.50
CA ARG A 128 9.43 -5.13 -9.81
C ARG A 128 9.14 -6.61 -10.15
N GLY A 129 8.57 -7.38 -9.23
CA GLY A 129 8.36 -8.82 -9.38
C GLY A 129 9.58 -9.67 -9.03
N THR A 130 10.67 -9.08 -8.51
CA THR A 130 11.91 -9.78 -8.15
C THR A 130 11.65 -10.93 -7.17
N LEU A 131 10.89 -10.66 -6.09
CA LEU A 131 10.59 -11.65 -5.06
C LEU A 131 9.77 -12.83 -5.60
N THR A 132 8.65 -12.56 -6.26
CA THR A 132 7.88 -13.61 -6.96
C THR A 132 8.79 -14.40 -7.91
N GLY A 133 9.66 -13.73 -8.68
CA GLY A 133 10.58 -14.39 -9.60
C GLY A 133 11.53 -15.36 -8.89
N ASP A 134 12.08 -14.96 -7.74
CA ASP A 134 12.96 -15.79 -6.92
C ASP A 134 12.22 -17.02 -6.35
N ILE A 135 11.01 -16.82 -5.83
CA ILE A 135 10.16 -17.90 -5.33
C ILE A 135 9.83 -18.90 -6.45
N LEU A 136 9.45 -18.42 -7.64
CA LEU A 136 9.11 -19.27 -8.77
C LEU A 136 10.30 -20.09 -9.28
N ARG A 137 11.53 -19.58 -9.18
CA ARG A 137 12.73 -20.37 -9.48
C ARG A 137 12.89 -21.54 -8.51
N VAL A 138 12.64 -21.34 -7.22
CA VAL A 138 12.63 -22.44 -6.23
C VAL A 138 11.53 -23.45 -6.56
N PHE A 139 10.34 -23.00 -6.94
CA PHE A 139 9.24 -23.90 -7.31
C PHE A 139 9.59 -24.76 -8.52
N SER A 140 10.28 -24.18 -9.52
CA SER A 140 10.79 -24.91 -10.68
C SER A 140 11.83 -25.97 -10.27
N GLN A 141 12.80 -25.61 -9.42
CA GLN A 141 13.81 -26.54 -8.91
C GLN A 141 13.22 -27.69 -8.09
N LEU A 142 12.13 -27.43 -7.36
CA LEU A 142 11.42 -28.39 -6.53
C LEU A 142 10.15 -28.93 -7.20
N GLY A 143 10.08 -28.88 -8.54
CA GLY A 143 8.90 -29.31 -9.31
C GLY A 143 8.49 -30.77 -9.07
N SER A 144 9.42 -31.64 -8.65
CA SER A 144 9.10 -33.02 -8.25
C SER A 144 8.22 -33.10 -7.00
N VAL A 145 8.41 -32.18 -6.05
CA VAL A 145 7.62 -32.06 -4.81
C VAL A 145 6.23 -31.50 -5.12
N LEU A 146 6.15 -30.60 -6.10
CA LEU A 146 4.95 -29.86 -6.48
C LEU A 146 4.17 -30.51 -7.65
N LYS A 147 4.59 -31.67 -8.16
CA LYS A 147 4.10 -32.27 -9.41
C LYS A 147 2.56 -32.43 -9.52
N ASN A 148 1.88 -32.66 -8.40
CA ASN A 148 0.43 -32.87 -8.35
C ASN A 148 -0.32 -31.67 -7.73
N CYS A 149 0.36 -30.53 -7.60
CA CYS A 149 -0.20 -29.30 -7.08
C CYS A 149 -0.47 -28.34 -8.24
N ASP A 150 -1.71 -27.87 -8.35
CA ASP A 150 -2.07 -26.77 -9.24
C ASP A 150 -1.65 -25.45 -8.60
N ILE A 151 -0.67 -24.78 -9.21
CA ILE A 151 -0.08 -23.56 -8.67
C ILE A 151 -0.60 -22.38 -9.47
N SER A 152 -0.99 -21.31 -8.79
CA SER A 152 -1.33 -20.03 -9.41
C SER A 152 -0.70 -18.85 -8.68
N VAL A 153 -0.37 -17.79 -9.43
CA VAL A 153 0.21 -16.56 -8.90
C VAL A 153 -0.79 -15.42 -9.02
N HIS A 154 -0.98 -14.67 -7.93
CA HIS A 154 -1.92 -13.56 -7.83
C HIS A 154 -1.19 -12.33 -7.32
N LEU A 155 -1.09 -11.29 -8.15
CA LEU A 155 -0.39 -10.06 -7.83
C LEU A 155 -1.38 -8.93 -7.61
N VAL A 156 -1.35 -8.29 -6.44
CA VAL A 156 -2.20 -7.12 -6.16
C VAL A 156 -1.38 -5.86 -6.35
N GLU A 157 -1.66 -5.13 -7.42
CA GLU A 157 -0.90 -3.95 -7.83
C GLU A 157 -1.81 -2.84 -8.40
N VAL A 158 -1.67 -1.63 -7.88
CA VAL A 158 -2.47 -0.47 -8.30
C VAL A 158 -1.78 0.33 -9.42
N SER A 159 -0.46 0.20 -9.56
CA SER A 159 0.35 0.92 -10.55
C SER A 159 0.43 0.16 -11.87
N GLN A 160 -0.16 0.72 -12.93
CA GLN A 160 -0.07 0.16 -14.28
C GLN A 160 1.38 -0.02 -14.77
N LYS A 161 2.25 0.97 -14.48
CA LYS A 161 3.67 0.93 -14.85
C LYS A 161 4.38 -0.28 -14.21
N LEU A 162 4.14 -0.51 -12.92
CA LEU A 162 4.77 -1.64 -12.21
C LEU A 162 4.21 -2.98 -12.70
N SER A 163 2.91 -3.07 -12.97
CA SER A 163 2.32 -4.29 -13.56
C SER A 163 2.97 -4.66 -14.90
N GLU A 164 3.24 -3.68 -15.76
CA GLU A 164 3.91 -3.93 -17.04
C GLU A 164 5.36 -4.39 -16.86
N ILE A 165 6.08 -3.82 -15.88
CA ILE A 165 7.42 -4.29 -15.52
C ILE A 165 7.37 -5.73 -15.00
N GLN A 166 6.44 -6.02 -14.08
CA GLN A 166 6.25 -7.36 -13.51
C GLN A 166 5.92 -8.39 -14.60
N ALA A 167 5.04 -8.05 -15.54
CA ALA A 167 4.72 -8.93 -16.66
C ALA A 167 5.97 -9.25 -17.49
N LEU A 168 6.79 -8.25 -17.82
CA LEU A 168 8.06 -8.45 -18.52
C LEU A 168 9.08 -9.27 -17.72
N THR A 169 9.07 -9.15 -16.40
CA THR A 169 9.99 -9.88 -15.51
C THR A 169 9.56 -11.32 -15.27
N LEU A 170 8.26 -11.60 -15.23
CA LEU A 170 7.71 -12.88 -14.79
C LEU A 170 7.15 -13.74 -15.92
N THR A 171 6.86 -13.15 -17.08
CA THR A 171 6.25 -13.84 -18.23
C THR A 171 7.12 -13.71 -19.47
N ASP A 172 7.08 -14.72 -20.36
CA ASP A 172 7.75 -14.63 -21.66
C ASP A 172 7.02 -13.62 -22.56
N LYS A 173 7.78 -12.86 -23.37
CA LYS A 173 7.42 -11.59 -24.03
C LYS A 173 6.22 -11.64 -25.00
N THR A 174 5.60 -12.81 -25.22
CA THR A 174 4.79 -13.11 -26.40
C THR A 174 3.35 -13.53 -26.08
N ILE A 175 2.82 -13.20 -24.90
CA ILE A 175 1.41 -13.45 -24.60
C ILE A 175 0.67 -12.12 -24.56
N ALA A 176 -0.39 -12.03 -25.36
CA ALA A 176 -1.31 -10.90 -25.35
C ALA A 176 -1.90 -10.77 -23.95
N LEU A 177 -1.54 -9.70 -23.25
CA LEU A 177 -2.14 -9.36 -21.96
C LEU A 177 -3.65 -9.23 -22.19
N GLU A 178 -4.43 -10.17 -21.65
CA GLU A 178 -5.87 -10.07 -21.64
C GLU A 178 -6.26 -8.96 -20.67
N ARG A 179 -6.67 -7.83 -21.25
CA ARG A 179 -7.13 -6.64 -20.52
C ARG A 179 -8.65 -6.60 -20.63
N ASP A 180 -9.31 -6.98 -19.55
CA ASP A 180 -10.75 -6.80 -19.41
C ASP A 180 -10.99 -5.76 -18.31
N ALA A 181 -11.60 -4.64 -18.68
CA ALA A 181 -11.87 -3.53 -17.78
C ALA A 181 -13.05 -3.80 -16.82
N GLU A 182 -13.89 -4.79 -17.13
CA GLU A 182 -15.04 -5.17 -16.31
C GLU A 182 -14.72 -6.37 -15.40
N SER A 183 -13.64 -7.08 -15.67
CA SER A 183 -13.18 -8.21 -14.87
C SER A 183 -12.43 -7.73 -13.62
N PRO A 184 -12.61 -8.40 -12.46
CA PRO A 184 -11.78 -8.17 -11.27
C PRO A 184 -10.29 -8.41 -11.52
N VAL A 185 -9.97 -9.26 -12.50
CA VAL A 185 -8.61 -9.47 -13.01
C VAL A 185 -8.40 -8.60 -14.23
N TYR A 186 -7.56 -7.56 -14.11
CA TYR A 186 -7.32 -6.61 -15.21
C TYR A 186 -6.16 -7.04 -16.13
N MET A 187 -5.39 -8.05 -15.74
CA MET A 187 -4.29 -8.59 -16.53
C MET A 187 -4.03 -10.06 -16.17
N LYS A 188 -3.77 -10.89 -17.19
CA LYS A 188 -3.41 -12.31 -17.04
C LYS A 188 -2.21 -12.66 -17.92
N GLY A 189 -1.49 -13.71 -17.52
CA GLY A 189 -0.38 -14.26 -18.27
C GLY A 189 0.00 -15.66 -17.77
N ILE A 190 1.09 -16.19 -18.32
CA ILE A 190 1.70 -17.46 -17.91
C ILE A 190 3.19 -17.17 -17.70
N THR A 191 3.74 -17.68 -16.60
CA THR A 191 5.17 -17.50 -16.28
C THR A 191 6.04 -18.35 -17.21
N GLU A 192 7.36 -18.10 -17.21
CA GLU A 192 8.33 -18.94 -17.94
C GLU A 192 8.25 -20.43 -17.55
N SER A 193 7.89 -20.72 -16.30
CA SER A 193 7.70 -22.08 -15.78
C SER A 193 6.33 -22.70 -16.09
N GLY A 194 5.46 -21.99 -16.82
CA GLY A 194 4.12 -22.47 -17.19
C GLY A 194 3.04 -22.25 -16.12
N ILE A 195 3.33 -21.45 -15.09
CA ILE A 195 2.40 -21.19 -13.98
C ILE A 195 1.47 -20.02 -14.36
N PRO A 196 0.14 -20.14 -14.22
CA PRO A 196 -0.78 -19.03 -14.47
C PRO A 196 -0.56 -17.88 -13.49
N ILE A 197 -0.52 -16.66 -14.01
CA ILE A 197 -0.35 -15.42 -13.22
C ILE A 197 -1.46 -14.41 -13.54
N SER A 198 -2.01 -13.78 -12.51
CA SER A 198 -3.12 -12.83 -12.60
C SER A 198 -2.86 -11.58 -11.76
N TRP A 199 -3.27 -10.41 -12.26
CA TRP A 199 -3.14 -9.14 -11.53
C TRP A 199 -4.49 -8.54 -11.16
N TYR A 200 -4.54 -8.00 -9.94
CA TYR A 200 -5.73 -7.48 -9.27
C TYR A 200 -5.46 -6.08 -8.74
N ARG A 201 -6.49 -5.22 -8.70
CA ARG A 201 -6.38 -3.89 -8.09
C ARG A 201 -6.58 -3.93 -6.58
N ASN A 202 -7.40 -4.86 -6.10
CA ASN A 202 -7.73 -5.00 -4.69
C ASN A 202 -7.54 -6.45 -4.25
N LEU A 203 -7.15 -6.64 -2.98
CA LEU A 203 -6.98 -7.96 -2.40
C LEU A 203 -8.30 -8.75 -2.35
N GLN A 204 -9.43 -8.08 -2.15
CA GLN A 204 -10.75 -8.71 -2.09
C GLN A 204 -11.19 -9.39 -3.39
N ASP A 205 -10.54 -9.04 -4.51
CA ASP A 205 -10.84 -9.58 -5.84
C ASP A 205 -10.09 -10.91 -6.11
N VAL A 206 -9.14 -11.27 -5.23
CA VAL A 206 -8.38 -12.52 -5.30
C VAL A 206 -9.24 -13.68 -4.81
N PRO A 207 -9.25 -14.85 -5.48
CA PRO A 207 -10.00 -16.03 -5.03
C PRO A 207 -9.66 -16.43 -3.58
N GLN A 208 -10.67 -16.63 -2.73
CA GLN A 208 -10.47 -16.93 -1.30
C GLN A 208 -10.16 -18.40 -1.00
N ASP A 209 -10.19 -19.24 -2.03
CA ASP A 209 -10.11 -20.68 -1.89
C ASP A 209 -8.64 -21.12 -1.85
N ILE A 210 -8.04 -21.14 -0.64
CA ILE A 210 -6.83 -21.93 -0.26
C ILE A 210 -5.46 -21.19 -0.26
N ILE A 211 -4.68 -21.51 0.80
CA ILE A 211 -3.29 -21.19 1.20
C ILE A 211 -2.71 -19.88 0.64
N PHE A 212 -2.47 -18.94 1.56
CA PHE A 212 -2.09 -17.55 1.32
C PHE A 212 -0.67 -17.28 1.82
N VAL A 213 0.24 -16.88 0.94
CA VAL A 213 1.53 -16.29 1.34
C VAL A 213 1.55 -14.83 0.90
N SER A 214 1.10 -13.94 1.79
CA SER A 214 1.27 -12.50 1.60
C SER A 214 2.68 -12.07 1.99
N CYS A 215 3.52 -11.79 0.99
CA CYS A 215 4.74 -11.05 1.22
C CYS A 215 4.43 -9.54 1.26
N PHE A 216 4.26 -8.98 2.47
CA PHE A 216 4.34 -7.54 2.67
C PHE A 216 5.80 -7.18 2.91
N LEU A 217 6.46 -6.60 1.90
CA LEU A 217 7.79 -6.00 2.07
C LEU A 217 7.81 -4.59 1.50
N ASN A 218 6.88 -3.77 1.98
CA ASN A 218 7.00 -2.32 1.93
C ASN A 218 6.40 -1.76 3.24
N LEU A 219 7.24 -1.70 4.28
CA LEU A 219 7.06 -0.79 5.41
C LEU A 219 7.98 0.41 5.18
#